data_AF-A0AAV0IEY0-F1
#
_entry.id   AF-A0AAV0IEY0-F1
#
_cell.length_a   1.000
_cell.length_b   1.000
_cell.length_c   1.000
_cell.angle_alpha   90.00
_cell.angle_beta   90.00
_cell.angle_gamma   90.00
#
_symmetry.space_group_name_H-M   'P 1'
#
loop_
_entity.id
_entity.type
_entity.pdbx_description
1 polymer ?
#
loop_
_entity_poly.entity_id
_entity_poly.type
_entity_poly.pdbx_seq_one_letter_code
_entity_poly.pdbx_strand_id
1 'polypeptide(L)' 'MKSIASCLLHRYKIDVVDDHPVVPRLSMMMFMRYGLKVRVSCKTPESSTTGPLYV' A
#
# COMPACT_ATOMS: atom_id res chain seq x y z
N MET A 1 6.14 -16.05 -5.86
CA MET A 1 5.47 -15.07 -4.99
C MET A 1 5.29 -13.74 -5.72
N LYS A 2 4.28 -13.60 -6.57
CA LYS A 2 4.00 -12.34 -7.32
C LYS A 2 2.56 -11.90 -7.11
N SER A 3 1.65 -12.86 -7.05
CA SER A 3 0.21 -12.67 -6.86
C SER A 3 -0.14 -11.96 -5.55
N ILE A 4 0.57 -12.28 -4.46
CA ILE A 4 0.34 -11.66 -3.16
C ILE A 4 0.70 -10.16 -3.21
N ALA A 5 1.87 -9.83 -3.76
CA ALA A 5 2.31 -8.43 -3.89
C ALA A 5 1.36 -7.62 -4.78
N SER A 6 0.93 -8.18 -5.92
CA SER A 6 -0.05 -7.54 -6.81
C SER A 6 -1.39 -7.30 -6.12
N CYS A 7 -1.91 -8.29 -5.38
CA CYS A 7 -3.17 -8.15 -4.65
C CYS A 7 -3.10 -7.03 -3.60
N LEU A 8 -1.97 -6.94 -2.88
CA LEU A 8 -1.76 -5.90 -1.88
C LEU A 8 -1.70 -4.51 -2.50
N LEU A 9 -0.93 -4.32 -3.58
CA LEU A 9 -0.83 -3.03 -4.28
C LEU A 9 -2.14 -2.61 -4.94
N HIS A 10 -2.92 -3.58 -5.44
CA HIS A 10 -4.18 -3.33 -6.10
C HIS A 10 -5.30 -2.96 -5.11
N ARG A 11 -5.41 -3.69 -3.99
CA ARG A 11 -6.52 -3.50 -3.03
C ARG A 11 -6.25 -2.46 -1.96
N TYR A 12 -4.98 -2.21 -1.64
CA TYR A 12 -4.61 -1.29 -0.58
C TYR A 12 -3.83 -0.11 -1.10
N LYS A 13 -4.04 1.03 -0.45
CA LYS A 13 -3.12 2.16 -0.48
C LYS A 13 -2.15 1.95 0.69
N ILE A 14 -0.86 1.94 0.38
CA ILE A 14 0.22 1.68 1.33
C ILE A 14 1.08 2.93 1.37
N ASP A 15 1.03 3.65 2.48
CA ASP A 15 1.78 4.89 2.69
C ASP A 15 2.84 4.66 3.78
N VAL A 16 4.08 5.13 3.56
CA VAL A 16 5.14 5.05 4.58
C VAL A 16 4.84 6.07 5.67
N VAL A 17 5.07 5.72 6.94
CA VAL A 17 4.87 6.66 8.06
C VAL A 17 5.98 7.72 8.02
N ASP A 18 5.62 8.99 8.19
CA ASP A 18 6.51 10.15 8.03
C ASP A 18 7.79 10.09 8.89
N ASP A 19 7.70 9.48 10.08
CA ASP A 19 8.81 9.36 11.03
C ASP A 19 9.57 8.02 10.91
N HIS A 20 9.31 7.21 9.87
CA HIS A 20 9.99 5.92 9.73
C HIS A 20 11.41 6.10 9.16
N PRO A 21 12.48 5.76 9.91
CA PRO A 21 13.86 5.92 9.44
C PRO A 21 14.18 4.87 8.37
N VAL A 22 13.98 5.25 7.10
CA VAL A 22 14.43 4.47 5.95
C VAL A 22 15.88 4.86 5.66
N VAL A 23 16.82 4.16 6.30
CA VAL A 23 18.26 4.33 6.02
C VAL A 23 18.72 3.19 5.11
N PRO A 24 18.69 3.37 3.77
CA PRO A 24 19.28 2.39 2.88
C PRO A 24 20.79 2.42 3.09
N ARG A 25 21.36 1.31 3.57
CA ARG A 25 22.80 1.09 3.43
C ARG A 25 23.06 0.95 1.93
N LEU A 26 24.03 1.70 1.40
CA LEU A 26 24.48 1.61 0.00
C LEU A 26 25.11 0.23 -0.22
N SER A 27 24.26 -0.78 -0.35
CA SER A 27 24.58 -2.19 -0.45
C SER A 27 23.63 -2.78 -1.48
N MET A 28 24.14 -3.70 -2.31
CA MET A 28 23.30 -4.45 -3.26
C MET A 28 22.18 -5.23 -2.55
N MET A 29 22.33 -5.46 -1.24
CA MET A 29 21.32 -6.02 -0.37
C MET A 29 20.73 -4.90 0.51
N MET A 30 19.47 -4.51 0.26
CA MET A 30 18.70 -3.63 1.13
C MET A 30 18.52 -4.29 2.51
N PHE A 31 19.36 -3.92 3.47
CA PHE A 31 19.22 -4.34 4.86
C PHE A 31 18.49 -3.25 5.64
N MET A 32 17.16 -3.35 5.72
CA MET A 32 16.35 -2.43 6.52
C MET A 32 16.48 -2.78 8.01
N ARG A 33 17.31 -2.03 8.75
CA ARG A 33 17.56 -2.25 10.19
C ARG A 33 16.27 -2.27 11.03
N TYR A 34 15.26 -1.50 10.62
CA TYR A 34 14.00 -1.31 11.35
C TYR A 34 12.77 -1.83 10.59
N GLY A 35 12.97 -2.64 9.53
CA GLY A 35 11.89 -3.03 8.61
C GLY A 35 11.28 -1.83 7.88
N LEU A 36 10.07 -2.01 7.32
CA LEU A 36 9.29 -0.95 6.66
C LEU A 36 7.96 -0.74 7.40
N LYS A 37 7.81 0.38 8.09
CA LYS A 37 6.56 0.76 8.76
C LYS A 37 5.65 1.50 7.78
N VAL A 38 4.46 0.96 7.56
CA VAL A 38 3.47 1.52 6.62
C VAL A 38 2.12 1.67 7.28
N ARG A 39 1.32 2.62 6.80
CA ARG A 39 -0.12 2.69 6.98
C ARG A 39 -0.78 2.00 5.79
N VAL A 40 -1.78 1.18 6.07
CA VAL A 40 -2.54 0.46 5.05
C VAL A 40 -3.97 0.98 5.10
N SER A 41 -4.48 1.45 3.96
CA SER A 41 -5.86 1.87 3.80
C SER A 41 -6.50 1.06 2.68
N CYS A 42 -7.72 0.54 2.91
CA CYS A 42 -8.45 -0.14 1.86
C CYS A 42 -8.85 0.87 0.79
N LYS A 43 -8.58 0.56 -0.49
CA LYS A 43 -9.14 1.34 -1.58
C LYS A 43 -10.63 1.01 -1.64
N THR A 44 -11.47 1.96 -1.25
CA THR A 44 -12.91 1.84 -1.49
C THR A 44 -13.11 1.64 -2.99
N PRO A 45 -13.86 0.62 -3.43
CA PRO A 45 -14.22 0.53 -4.83
C PRO A 45 -15.04 1.78 -5.16
N GLU A 46 -14.58 2.54 -6.13
CA GLU A 46 -15.32 3.66 -6.70
C GLU A 46 -16.57 3.10 -7.39
N SER A 47 -17.62 2.86 -6.61
CA SER A 47 -18.95 2.53 -7.10
C SER A 47 -19.70 3.83 -7.36
N SER A 48 -19.39 4.49 -8.48
CA SER A 48 -20.18 5.63 -8.97
C SER A 48 -20.54 5.46 -10.44
N THR A 49 -21.57 4.65 -10.71
CA THR A 49 -22.76 5.09 -11.45
C THR A 49 -23.91 4.13 -11.13
N THR A 50 -24.52 4.30 -9.96
CA THR A 50 -25.94 3.98 -9.82
C THR A 50 -26.62 5.33 -9.64
N GLY A 51 -27.15 5.87 -10.75
CA GLY A 51 -28.10 6.97 -10.68
C GLY A 51 -29.30 6.57 -9.82
N PRO A 52 -30.09 7.53 -9.31
CA PRO A 52 -31.21 7.20 -8.42
C PRO A 52 -32.16 6.26 -9.15
N LEU A 53 -32.25 5.02 -8.69
CA LEU A 53 -33.23 4.06 -9.17
C LEU A 53 -34.59 4.49 -8.57
N TYR A 54 -35.38 5.22 -9.36
CA TYR A 54 -36.79 5.40 -9.08
C TYR A 54 -37.48 4.04 -9.28
N VAL A 55 -37.91 3.41 -8.19
CA VAL A 55 -39.03 2.46 -8.14
C VAL A 55 -39.79 2.68 -6.84
#